data_AF-A0A4Y2MG03-F1
#
_entry.id   AF-A0A4Y2MG03-F1
#
_cell.length_a   1.000
_cell.length_b   1.000
_cell.length_c   1.000
_cell.angle_alpha   90.00
_cell.angle_beta   90.00
_cell.angle_gamma   90.00
#
_symmetry.space_group_name_H-M   'P 1'
#
loop_
_entity.id
_entity.type
_entity.pdbx_description
1 polymer ?
#
loop_
_entity_poly.entity_id
_entity_poly.type
_entity_poly.pdbx_seq_one_letter_code
_entity_poly.pdbx_strand_id
1 'polypeptide(L)'
;MADSIEQIKSKRSRAKAALTRITKSLVRLELFGKVDVEIRIDKLEQAYSNFEFADAKQPIEMSEIEEFKEKYFETIGKLHTHSENVNMPMQMNNADIMCVNNIFKAGKSGDNRSSNSAFIKCPK
;
A
#
# COMPACT_ATOMS: atom_id res chain seq x y z
N MET A 1 -23.00 39.85 8.02
CA MET A 1 -23.94 38.69 7.91
C MET A 1 -23.61 37.81 6.71
N ALA A 2 -23.31 38.38 5.53
CA ALA A 2 -22.85 37.60 4.36
C ALA A 2 -21.62 36.71 4.64
N ASP A 3 -20.75 37.17 5.54
CA ASP A 3 -19.49 36.53 5.96
C ASP A 3 -19.67 35.07 6.41
N SER A 4 -20.82 34.72 6.98
CA SER A 4 -21.12 33.36 7.44
C SER A 4 -21.32 32.38 6.27
N ILE A 5 -21.98 32.83 5.19
CA ILE A 5 -22.30 31.98 4.03
C ILE A 5 -21.03 31.68 3.22
N GLU A 6 -20.19 32.68 2.99
CA GLU A 6 -18.91 32.48 2.30
C GLU A 6 -17.96 31.57 3.08
N GLN A 7 -17.92 31.71 4.42
CA GLN A 7 -17.16 30.80 5.28
C GLN A 7 -17.67 29.35 5.21
N ILE A 8 -18.98 29.13 5.16
CA ILE A 8 -19.58 27.79 4.99
C ILE A 8 -19.20 27.19 3.63
N LYS A 9 -19.37 27.94 2.53
CA LYS A 9 -18.95 27.53 1.18
C LYS A 9 -17.45 27.21 1.12
N SER A 10 -16.61 28.04 1.73
CA SER A 10 -15.16 27.84 1.87
C SER A 10 -14.81 26.55 2.63
N LYS A 11 -15.55 26.20 3.69
CA LYS A 11 -15.34 24.94 4.43
C LYS A 11 -15.68 23.73 3.57
N ARG A 12 -16.81 23.74 2.84
CA ARG A 12 -17.17 22.63 1.91
C ARG A 12 -16.17 22.48 0.78
N SER A 13 -15.76 23.59 0.14
CA SER A 13 -14.74 23.57 -0.92
C SER A 13 -13.43 22.94 -0.44
N ARG A 14 -12.97 23.29 0.78
CA ARG A 14 -11.80 22.66 1.40
C ARG A 14 -11.99 21.17 1.68
N ALA A 15 -13.16 20.74 2.16
CA ALA A 15 -13.47 19.32 2.36
C ALA A 15 -13.47 18.53 1.03
N LYS A 16 -14.15 19.03 -0.01
CA LYS A 16 -14.15 18.43 -1.37
C LYS A 16 -12.74 18.33 -1.95
N ALA A 17 -11.91 19.35 -1.75
CA ALA A 17 -10.51 19.36 -2.17
C ALA A 17 -9.63 18.38 -1.38
N ALA A 18 -9.84 18.25 -0.06
CA ALA A 18 -9.12 17.30 0.79
C ALA A 18 -9.44 15.85 0.40
N LEU A 19 -10.73 15.50 0.29
CA LEU A 19 -11.20 14.20 -0.22
C LEU A 19 -10.55 13.89 -1.57
N THR A 20 -10.64 14.80 -2.54
CA THR A 20 -10.08 14.59 -3.88
C THR A 20 -8.55 14.40 -3.89
N ARG A 21 -7.81 15.06 -2.98
CA ARG A 21 -6.35 14.82 -2.82
C ARG A 21 -6.08 13.42 -2.26
N ILE A 22 -6.84 12.98 -1.25
CA ILE A 22 -6.72 11.65 -0.66
C ILE A 22 -7.03 10.59 -1.72
N THR A 23 -8.21 10.65 -2.36
CA THR A 23 -8.62 9.71 -3.43
C THR A 23 -7.58 9.63 -4.56
N LYS A 24 -7.05 10.76 -5.04
CA LYS A 24 -6.00 10.76 -6.09
C LYS A 24 -4.70 10.09 -5.64
N SER A 25 -4.32 10.24 -4.38
CA SER A 25 -3.13 9.57 -3.87
C SER A 25 -3.31 8.06 -3.64
N LEU A 26 -4.55 7.55 -3.53
CA LEU A 26 -4.82 6.11 -3.49
C LEU A 26 -4.44 5.37 -4.79
N VAL A 27 -4.18 6.09 -5.90
CA VAL A 27 -3.66 5.49 -7.15
C VAL A 27 -2.28 4.81 -6.93
N ARG A 28 -1.57 5.12 -5.85
CA ARG A 28 -0.32 4.47 -5.44
C ARG A 28 -0.42 3.85 -4.05
N LEU A 29 -1.56 3.21 -3.74
CA LEU A 29 -1.87 2.69 -2.40
C LEU A 29 -0.78 1.75 -1.85
N GLU A 30 -0.23 0.91 -2.73
CA GLU A 30 0.81 -0.10 -2.47
C GLU A 30 2.10 0.48 -1.87
N LEU A 31 2.35 1.79 -2.00
CA LEU A 31 3.52 2.46 -1.44
C LEU A 31 3.31 2.95 0.00
N PHE A 32 2.11 2.86 0.56
CA PHE A 32 1.82 3.33 1.92
C PHE A 32 1.95 2.20 2.94
N GLY A 33 2.82 2.42 3.93
CA GLY A 33 2.86 1.61 5.15
C GLY A 33 1.69 1.95 6.07
N LYS A 34 1.40 1.08 7.04
CA LYS A 34 0.25 1.16 7.94
C LYS A 34 0.01 2.56 8.53
N VAL A 35 1.06 3.21 9.04
CA VAL A 35 0.98 4.55 9.66
C VAL A 35 0.54 5.61 8.66
N ASP A 36 0.98 5.54 7.39
CA ASP A 36 0.53 6.46 6.34
C ASP A 36 -0.95 6.27 6.02
N VAL A 37 -1.46 5.04 6.13
CA VAL A 37 -2.87 4.68 5.88
C VAL A 37 -3.75 5.21 7.01
N GLU A 38 -3.36 5.01 8.27
CA GLU A 38 -4.03 5.55 9.45
C GLU A 38 -4.13 7.09 9.38
N ILE A 39 -3.00 7.78 9.11
CA ILE A 39 -2.97 9.25 8.92
C ILE A 39 -3.89 9.72 7.77
N ARG A 40 -4.15 8.88 6.77
CA ARG A 40 -5.06 9.19 5.65
C ARG A 40 -6.52 8.99 6.03
N ILE A 41 -6.83 7.99 6.85
CA ILE A 41 -8.17 7.76 7.42
C ILE A 41 -8.54 8.96 8.30
N ASP A 42 -7.70 9.36 9.26
CA ASP A 42 -7.95 10.51 10.15
C ASP A 42 -8.29 11.80 9.37
N LYS A 43 -7.53 12.07 8.30
CA LYS A 43 -7.73 13.24 7.44
C LYS A 43 -9.01 13.14 6.59
N LEU A 44 -9.43 11.93 6.25
CA LEU A 44 -10.64 11.67 5.48
C LEU A 44 -11.88 11.84 6.37
N GLU A 45 -11.87 11.29 7.58
CA GLU A 45 -12.90 11.51 8.60
C GLU A 45 -13.02 13.00 8.96
N GLN A 46 -11.90 13.67 9.21
CA GLN A 46 -11.89 15.11 9.47
C GLN A 46 -12.47 15.91 8.29
N ALA A 47 -12.21 15.53 7.04
CA ALA A 47 -12.82 16.18 5.88
C ALA A 47 -14.33 15.95 5.83
N TYR A 48 -14.79 14.73 6.18
CA TYR A 48 -16.21 14.38 6.24
C TYR A 48 -16.97 15.16 7.31
N SER A 49 -16.49 15.16 8.57
CA SER A 49 -17.13 15.91 9.66
C SER A 49 -17.18 17.41 9.39
N ASN A 50 -16.15 17.97 8.74
CA ASN A 50 -16.16 19.38 8.32
C ASN A 50 -17.19 19.67 7.23
N PHE A 51 -17.42 18.73 6.31
CA PHE A 51 -18.46 18.85 5.29
C PHE A 51 -19.85 18.73 5.90
N GLU A 52 -20.10 17.72 6.72
CA GLU A 52 -21.38 17.46 7.39
C GLU A 52 -21.79 18.62 8.32
N PHE A 53 -20.86 19.13 9.15
CA PHE A 53 -21.11 20.30 10.00
C PHE A 53 -21.37 21.57 9.18
N ALA A 54 -20.71 21.71 8.02
CA ALA A 54 -21.02 22.82 7.12
C ALA A 54 -22.41 22.64 6.50
N ASP A 55 -22.74 21.45 6.01
CA ASP A 55 -24.02 21.11 5.38
C ASP A 55 -25.22 21.31 6.31
N ALA A 56 -25.16 20.79 7.54
CA ALA A 56 -26.17 20.99 8.58
C ALA A 56 -26.48 22.48 8.89
N LYS A 57 -25.56 23.40 8.58
CA LYS A 57 -25.79 24.85 8.73
C LYS A 57 -26.43 25.54 7.53
N GLN A 58 -26.35 24.96 6.33
CA GLN A 58 -26.91 25.54 5.11
C GLN A 58 -27.03 24.47 4.01
N PRO A 59 -28.03 23.57 4.07
CA PRO A 59 -28.14 22.45 3.14
C PRO A 59 -27.98 22.87 1.67
N ILE A 60 -27.24 22.08 0.90
CA ILE A 60 -27.10 22.22 -0.57
C ILE A 60 -27.93 21.17 -1.30
N GLU A 61 -27.83 21.17 -2.63
CA GLU A 61 -28.43 20.16 -3.48
C GLU A 61 -28.00 18.75 -3.05
N MET A 62 -28.97 17.84 -2.94
CA MET A 62 -28.73 16.46 -2.52
C MET A 62 -27.71 15.73 -3.39
N SER A 63 -27.69 16.03 -4.69
CA SER A 63 -26.70 15.54 -5.66
C SER A 63 -25.24 15.79 -5.21
N GLU A 64 -24.92 17.00 -4.75
CA GLU A 64 -23.58 17.33 -4.27
C GLU A 64 -23.22 16.63 -2.94
N ILE A 65 -24.21 16.34 -2.11
CA ILE A 65 -24.05 15.64 -0.83
C ILE A 65 -23.84 14.14 -1.09
N GLU A 66 -24.61 13.57 -2.01
CA GLU A 66 -24.51 12.17 -2.43
C GLU A 66 -23.18 11.87 -3.12
N GLU A 67 -22.74 12.69 -4.10
CA GLU A 67 -21.43 12.54 -4.76
C GLU A 67 -20.28 12.59 -3.74
N PHE A 68 -20.36 13.50 -2.75
CA PHE A 68 -19.34 13.60 -1.70
C PHE A 68 -19.35 12.37 -0.77
N LYS A 69 -20.54 11.90 -0.38
CA LYS A 69 -20.71 10.72 0.49
C LYS A 69 -20.24 9.44 -0.21
N GLU A 70 -20.68 9.18 -1.43
CA GLU A 70 -20.28 8.03 -2.24
C GLU A 70 -18.75 7.94 -2.33
N LYS A 71 -18.11 9.04 -2.76
CA LYS A 71 -16.65 9.12 -2.90
C LYS A 71 -15.92 9.00 -1.57
N TYR A 72 -16.50 9.50 -0.47
CA TYR A 72 -15.97 9.28 0.87
C TYR A 72 -15.99 7.79 1.25
N PHE A 73 -17.14 7.13 1.12
CA PHE A 73 -17.31 5.71 1.47
C PHE A 73 -16.41 4.80 0.61
N GLU A 74 -16.29 5.09 -0.69
CA GLU A 74 -15.35 4.40 -1.59
C GLU A 74 -13.89 4.59 -1.15
N THR A 75 -13.50 5.81 -0.78
CA THR A 75 -12.12 6.16 -0.40
C THR A 75 -11.76 5.54 0.96
N ILE A 76 -12.65 5.55 1.95
CA ILE A 76 -12.39 4.98 3.28
C ILE A 76 -12.39 3.45 3.26
N GLY A 77 -13.28 2.82 2.48
CA GLY A 77 -13.27 1.36 2.29
C GLY A 77 -11.94 0.86 1.74
N LYS A 78 -11.42 1.52 0.69
CA LYS A 78 -10.09 1.22 0.12
C LYS A 78 -8.95 1.37 1.14
N LEU A 79 -9.00 2.38 2.00
CA LEU A 79 -8.00 2.59 3.05
C LEU A 79 -8.08 1.52 4.14
N HIS A 80 -9.27 1.15 4.61
CA HIS A 80 -9.44 0.08 5.61
C HIS A 80 -8.96 -1.28 5.08
N THR A 81 -9.41 -1.71 3.90
CA THR A 81 -8.97 -2.98 3.29
C THR A 81 -7.45 -3.03 3.11
N HIS A 82 -6.80 -1.91 2.74
CA HIS A 82 -5.34 -1.87 2.65
C HIS A 82 -4.66 -1.89 4.03
N SER A 83 -5.22 -1.21 5.04
CA SER A 83 -4.72 -1.28 6.43
C SER A 83 -4.78 -2.71 6.99
N GLU A 84 -5.83 -3.46 6.67
CA GLU A 84 -5.98 -4.87 7.01
C GLU A 84 -4.93 -5.73 6.28
N ASN A 85 -4.78 -5.54 4.96
CA ASN A 85 -3.82 -6.28 4.14
C ASN A 85 -2.36 -6.02 4.53
N VAL A 86 -2.00 -4.80 4.96
CA VAL A 86 -0.63 -4.47 5.43
C VAL A 86 -0.30 -5.14 6.77
N ASN A 87 -1.29 -5.58 7.56
CA ASN A 87 -1.07 -6.37 8.77
C ASN A 87 -0.91 -7.88 8.50
N MET A 88 -1.27 -8.37 7.31
CA MET A 88 -1.02 -9.77 6.97
C MET A 88 0.49 -9.98 6.78
N PRO A 89 1.16 -10.84 7.56
CA PRO A 89 2.50 -11.26 7.21
C PRO A 89 2.40 -11.94 5.84
N MET A 90 3.10 -11.37 4.84
CA MET A 90 3.22 -11.96 3.52
C MET A 90 3.86 -13.33 3.68
N GLN A 91 3.04 -14.38 3.76
CA GLN A 91 3.52 -15.74 3.84
C GLN A 91 4.18 -16.06 2.51
N MET A 92 5.50 -15.89 2.46
CA MET A 92 6.33 -16.54 1.47
C MET A 92 6.08 -18.04 1.63
N ASN A 93 5.25 -18.58 0.75
CA ASN A 93 5.14 -20.02 0.57
C ASN A 93 6.52 -20.51 0.13
N ASN A 94 7.30 -20.99 1.09
CA ASN A 94 8.53 -21.75 0.87
C ASN A 94 8.18 -23.15 0.33
N ALA A 95 7.33 -23.20 -0.68
CA ALA A 95 6.93 -24.38 -1.43
C ALA A 95 7.91 -24.64 -2.58
N ASP A 96 9.20 -24.74 -2.22
CA ASP A 96 10.20 -25.55 -2.92
C ASP A 96 11.47 -25.71 -2.07
N ILE A 97 11.26 -26.08 -0.79
CA ILE A 97 12.24 -26.88 -0.06
C ILE A 97 11.79 -28.34 -0.22
N MET A 98 12.69 -29.22 -0.70
CA MET A 98 12.55 -30.69 -0.88
C MET A 98 12.31 -31.24 -2.31
N CYS A 99 13.26 -31.04 -3.23
CA CYS A 99 13.86 -32.09 -4.11
C CYS A 99 15.09 -31.46 -4.82
N VAL A 100 16.23 -32.10 -5.12
CA VAL A 100 16.48 -33.48 -5.56
C VAL A 100 17.85 -34.03 -5.05
N ASN A 101 17.80 -35.21 -4.44
CA ASN A 101 18.79 -36.30 -4.30
C ASN A 101 20.31 -36.13 -4.57
N ASN A 102 21.09 -36.49 -3.54
CA ASN A 102 22.24 -37.42 -3.54
C ASN A 102 23.21 -37.47 -4.75
N ILE A 103 24.23 -36.60 -4.74
CA ILE A 103 25.54 -36.76 -5.39
C ILE A 103 26.59 -36.14 -4.43
N PHE A 104 27.69 -36.77 -3.99
CA PHE A 104 28.22 -38.14 -4.15
C PHE A 104 29.07 -38.54 -2.92
N LYS A 105 29.32 -39.84 -2.67
CA LYS A 105 30.34 -40.33 -1.71
C LYS A 105 31.57 -40.83 -2.49
N ALA A 106 32.66 -40.05 -2.56
CA ALA A 106 33.93 -40.46 -3.19
C ALA A 106 35.00 -40.83 -2.14
N GLY A 107 34.73 -41.88 -1.36
CA GLY A 107 35.67 -42.42 -0.37
C GLY A 107 36.56 -43.52 -0.96
N LYS A 108 37.81 -43.17 -1.26
CA LYS A 108 39.00 -44.04 -1.51
C LYS A 108 38.76 -45.55 -1.82
N SER A 109 38.81 -45.87 -3.11
CA SER A 109 39.58 -46.98 -3.68
C SER A 109 39.84 -46.61 -5.16
N GLY A 110 41.01 -46.75 -5.77
CA GLY A 110 42.18 -47.53 -5.38
C GLY A 110 42.54 -48.45 -6.53
N ASP A 111 43.09 -47.91 -7.63
CA ASP A 111 43.82 -48.74 -8.61
C ASP A 111 44.81 -47.94 -9.47
N ASN A 112 45.69 -48.65 -10.17
CA ASN A 112 47.06 -48.24 -10.51
C ASN A 112 47.33 -47.91 -12.00
N ARG A 113 48.33 -47.03 -12.25
CA ARG A 113 49.06 -46.77 -13.54
C ARG A 113 48.21 -46.04 -14.63
N SER A 114 48.77 -45.27 -15.59
CA SER A 114 50.17 -45.03 -15.98
C SER A 114 50.38 -43.67 -16.67
N SER A 115 51.54 -43.03 -16.42
CA SER A 115 52.36 -42.21 -17.35
C SER A 115 51.85 -40.93 -18.05
N ASN A 116 52.65 -39.86 -17.89
CA ASN A 116 52.88 -38.72 -18.81
C ASN A 116 51.74 -37.71 -19.06
N SER A 117 51.97 -36.43 -19.38
CA SER A 117 53.09 -35.51 -19.08
C SER A 117 52.70 -34.10 -19.59
N ALA A 118 52.55 -33.08 -18.74
CA ALA A 118 52.50 -31.67 -19.18
C ALA A 118 52.75 -30.68 -18.03
N PHE A 119 53.85 -29.94 -18.10
CA PHE A 119 54.05 -28.70 -17.34
C PHE A 119 53.14 -27.59 -17.91
N ILE A 120 52.39 -26.88 -17.07
CA ILE A 120 52.06 -25.46 -17.31
C ILE A 120 52.23 -24.68 -15.99
N LYS A 121 52.88 -23.52 -16.06
CA LYS A 121 53.35 -22.72 -14.92
C LYS A 121 52.27 -21.83 -14.29
N CYS A 122 52.42 -21.55 -13.00
CA CYS A 122 51.71 -20.49 -12.26
C CYS A 122 52.19 -19.07 -12.66
N PRO A 123 51.37 -18.03 -12.44
CA PRO A 123 51.82 -16.65 -12.33
C PRO A 123 51.80 -16.14 -10.86
N LYS A 124 52.99 -15.71 -10.41
CA LYS A 124 53.34 -14.82 -9.27
C LYS A 124 52.53 -14.91 -7.97
#